data_AF-A0A4R6ZII6-F1
#
_entry.id   AF-A0A4R6ZII6-F1
#
_cell.length_a   1.000
_cell.length_b   1.000
_cell.length_c   1.000
_cell.angle_alpha   90.00
_cell.angle_beta   90.00
_cell.angle_gamma   90.00
#
_symmetry.space_group_name_H-M   'P 1'
#
loop_
_entity.id
_entity.type
_entity.pdbx_description
1 polymer ?
#
loop_
_entity_poly.entity_id
_entity_poly.type
_entity_poly.pdbx_seq_one_letter_code
_entity_poly.pdbx_strand_id
1 'polypeptide(L)'
;MSISKKEQVNHNQLFLNGKSRLKEIDPELSALFDHFVFDEVLQYTQLTIKQRMKVTLATLITMQCVNEFKIMLNAAFDIGVTPIEAKEIVYQTVRYVGLRKVFDFSQVTNDVLIKRGI
;
A
#
# COMPACT_ATOMS: atom_id res chain seq x y z
N MET A 1 -1.89 13.93 -21.10
CA MET A 1 -1.12 14.63 -20.05
C MET A 1 0.30 14.08 -20.02
N SER A 2 1.32 14.94 -19.97
CA SER A 2 2.73 14.52 -19.87
C SER A 2 3.09 14.24 -18.41
N ILE A 3 3.48 13.00 -18.10
CA ILE A 3 3.88 12.53 -16.76
C ILE A 3 5.06 13.37 -16.26
N SER A 4 4.95 13.93 -15.06
CA SER A 4 5.99 14.72 -14.42
C SER A 4 7.15 13.84 -13.95
N LYS A 5 8.40 14.31 -14.03
CA LYS A 5 9.58 13.56 -13.54
C LYS A 5 9.47 13.20 -12.06
N LYS A 6 8.78 14.02 -11.26
CA LYS A 6 8.56 13.80 -9.82
C LYS A 6 7.59 12.64 -9.56
N GLU A 7 6.53 12.52 -10.37
CA GLU A 7 5.57 11.40 -10.31
C GLU A 7 6.28 10.07 -10.53
N GLN A 8 7.14 9.99 -11.54
CA GLN A 8 7.87 8.77 -11.86
C GLN A 8 8.83 8.33 -10.75
N VAL A 9 9.51 9.28 -10.10
CA VAL A 9 10.39 8.98 -8.96
C VAL A 9 9.57 8.43 -7.78
N ASN A 10 8.45 9.09 -7.46
CA ASN A 10 7.58 8.69 -6.34
C ASN A 10 6.89 7.35 -6.61
N HIS A 11 6.42 7.11 -7.84
CA HIS A 11 5.86 5.83 -8.26
C HIS A 11 6.89 4.71 -8.10
N ASN A 12 8.12 4.90 -8.60
CA ASN A 12 9.16 3.87 -8.53
C ASN A 12 9.66 3.59 -7.11
N GLN A 13 9.54 4.56 -6.19
CA GLN A 13 9.82 4.34 -4.77
C GLN A 13 8.79 3.44 -4.08
N LEU A 14 7.53 3.47 -4.52
CA LEU A 14 6.44 2.68 -3.95
C LEU A 14 6.27 1.33 -4.63
N PHE A 15 6.46 1.29 -5.95
CA PHE A 15 6.34 0.10 -6.76
C PHE A 15 7.65 -0.09 -7.52
N LEU A 16 8.48 -1.04 -7.06
CA LEU A 16 9.78 -1.41 -7.65
C LEU A 16 9.62 -1.96 -9.08
N ASN A 17 9.31 -1.08 -10.04
CA ASN A 17 9.10 -1.40 -11.46
C ASN A 17 8.04 -2.50 -11.73
N GLY A 18 7.06 -2.65 -10.84
CA GLY A 18 5.92 -3.53 -11.07
C GLY A 18 5.14 -3.08 -12.31
N LYS A 19 4.99 -3.95 -13.31
CA LYS A 19 4.13 -3.65 -14.47
C LYS A 19 2.67 -3.62 -14.01
N SER A 20 2.10 -2.43 -13.96
CA SER A 20 0.67 -2.26 -13.70
C SER A 20 -0.13 -2.74 -14.91
N ARG A 21 -0.91 -3.82 -14.73
CA ARG A 21 -1.86 -4.29 -15.75
C ARG A 21 -2.84 -3.18 -16.16
N LEU A 22 -3.15 -2.24 -15.24
CA LEU A 22 -4.01 -1.10 -15.52
C LEU A 22 -3.45 -0.24 -16.66
N LYS A 23 -2.14 -0.04 -16.71
CA LYS A 23 -1.49 0.74 -17.77
C LYS A 23 -1.61 0.10 -19.15
N GLU A 24 -1.78 -1.22 -19.23
CA GLU A 24 -1.96 -1.95 -20.49
C GLU A 24 -3.41 -1.89 -20.98
N ILE A 25 -4.38 -1.97 -20.06
CA ILE A 25 -5.81 -2.05 -20.40
C ILE A 25 -6.51 -0.69 -20.43
N ASP A 26 -6.04 0.27 -19.63
CA ASP A 26 -6.59 1.62 -19.50
C ASP A 26 -5.47 2.63 -19.12
N PRO A 27 -4.69 3.07 -20.13
CA PRO A 27 -3.57 3.98 -19.90
C PRO A 27 -4.01 5.37 -19.43
N GLU A 28 -5.24 5.80 -19.74
CA GLU A 28 -5.76 7.10 -19.32
C GLU A 28 -6.06 7.09 -17.83
N LEU A 29 -6.78 6.06 -17.34
CA LEU A 29 -7.04 5.91 -15.91
C LEU A 29 -5.73 5.72 -15.13
N SER A 30 -4.78 4.96 -15.66
CA SER A 30 -3.46 4.82 -15.03
C SER A 30 -2.75 6.16 -14.90
N ALA A 31 -2.77 7.00 -15.93
CA ALA A 31 -2.13 8.31 -15.89
C ALA A 31 -2.83 9.28 -14.91
N LEU A 32 -4.17 9.27 -14.88
CA LEU A 32 -4.94 10.09 -13.94
C LEU A 32 -4.68 9.66 -12.49
N PHE A 33 -4.68 8.35 -12.24
CA PHE A 33 -4.39 7.77 -10.93
C PHE A 33 -2.97 8.11 -10.48
N ASP A 34 -1.97 7.94 -11.36
CA ASP A 34 -0.58 8.22 -11.03
C ASP A 34 -0.37 9.71 -10.70
N HIS A 35 -0.98 10.62 -11.48
CA HIS A 35 -0.90 12.05 -11.21
C HIS A 35 -1.52 12.41 -9.85
N PHE A 36 -2.71 11.89 -9.57
CA PHE A 36 -3.39 12.14 -8.30
C PHE A 36 -2.60 11.60 -7.11
N VAL A 37 -2.16 10.34 -7.16
CA VAL A 37 -1.54 9.67 -6.00
C VAL A 37 -0.09 10.12 -5.78
N PHE A 38 0.68 10.33 -6.85
CA PHE A 38 2.14 10.57 -6.76
C PHE A 38 2.58 12.01 -7.00
N ASP A 39 1.68 12.90 -7.43
CA ASP A 39 1.91 14.34 -7.41
C ASP A 39 0.98 15.04 -6.43
N GLU A 40 -0.32 15.12 -6.74
CA GLU A 40 -1.26 15.98 -6.01
C GLU A 40 -1.32 15.65 -4.51
N VAL A 41 -1.65 14.40 -4.16
CA VAL A 41 -1.80 13.97 -2.75
C VAL A 41 -0.52 14.20 -1.94
N LEU A 42 0.66 14.05 -2.56
CA LEU A 42 1.94 14.20 -1.88
C LEU A 42 2.29 15.67 -1.58
N GLN A 43 1.64 16.63 -2.23
CA GLN A 43 1.80 18.06 -1.92
C GLN A 43 1.10 18.44 -0.61
N TYR A 44 0.11 17.67 -0.17
CA TYR A 44 -0.73 17.99 0.99
C TYR A 44 -0.42 17.15 2.24
N THR A 45 0.68 16.41 2.26
CA THR A 45 1.03 15.53 3.37
C THR A 45 2.36 15.90 4.02
N GLN A 46 2.38 15.87 5.36
CA GLN A 46 3.60 15.98 6.16
C GLN A 46 4.12 14.60 6.61
N LEU A 47 3.41 13.52 6.25
CA LEU A 47 3.76 12.17 6.64
C LEU A 47 4.91 11.65 5.78
N THR A 48 5.86 10.98 6.43
CA THR A 48 6.90 10.20 5.75
C THR A 48 6.25 9.07 4.93
N ILE A 49 6.94 8.59 3.90
CA ILE A 49 6.47 7.47 3.08
C ILE A 49 6.13 6.23 3.92
N LYS A 50 6.96 5.92 4.93
CA LYS A 50 6.73 4.83 5.87
C LYS A 50 5.44 5.03 6.68
N GLN A 51 5.18 6.24 7.17
CA GLN A 51 3.93 6.54 7.89
C GLN A 51 2.70 6.42 6.97
N ARG A 52 2.79 6.91 5.73
CA ARG A 52 1.71 6.77 4.75
C ARG A 52 1.39 5.30 4.46
N MET A 53 2.40 4.45 4.30
CA MET A 53 2.19 3.01 4.12
C MET A 53 1.43 2.38 5.29
N LYS A 54 1.77 2.74 6.53
CA LYS A 54 1.04 2.23 7.71
C LYS A 54 -0.44 2.64 7.68
N VAL A 55 -0.72 3.89 7.33
CA VAL A 55 -2.10 4.39 7.19
C VAL A 55 -2.82 3.65 6.06
N THR A 56 -2.19 3.49 4.89
CA THR A 56 -2.75 2.75 3.77
C THR A 56 -3.08 1.30 4.14
N LEU A 57 -2.20 0.60 4.86
CA LEU A 57 -2.48 -0.76 5.33
C LEU A 57 -3.69 -0.81 6.25
N ALA A 58 -3.80 0.12 7.20
CA ALA A 58 -4.97 0.22 8.07
C ALA A 58 -6.25 0.50 7.26
N THR A 59 -6.21 1.42 6.30
CA THR A 59 -7.35 1.76 5.42
C THR A 59 -7.80 0.57 4.58
N LEU A 60 -6.88 -0.22 4.03
CA LEU A 60 -7.23 -1.40 3.23
C LEU A 60 -7.90 -2.49 4.08
N ILE A 61 -7.50 -2.63 5.35
CA ILE A 61 -8.20 -3.49 6.30
C ILE A 61 -9.63 -2.97 6.51
N THR A 62 -9.81 -1.68 6.81
CA THR A 62 -11.15 -1.13 7.09
C THR A 62 -12.08 -1.18 5.87
N MET A 63 -11.54 -1.03 4.66
CA MET A 63 -12.26 -1.13 3.39
C MET A 63 -12.48 -2.56 2.89
N GLN A 64 -11.91 -3.58 3.55
CA GLN A 64 -12.01 -4.99 3.16
C GLN A 64 -11.34 -5.33 1.80
N CYS A 65 -10.26 -4.62 1.46
CA CYS A 65 -9.49 -4.80 0.22
C CYS A 65 -8.28 -5.74 0.42
N VAL A 66 -8.53 -7.05 0.50
CA VAL A 66 -7.50 -8.05 0.86
C VAL A 66 -6.38 -8.18 -0.18
N ASN A 67 -6.71 -8.13 -1.48
CA ASN A 67 -5.74 -8.28 -2.56
C ASN A 67 -4.77 -7.10 -2.61
N GLU A 68 -5.32 -5.88 -2.52
CA GLU A 68 -4.57 -4.63 -2.49
C GLU A 68 -3.74 -4.54 -1.21
N PHE A 69 -4.27 -4.99 -0.07
CA PHE A 69 -3.50 -5.08 1.17
C PHE A 69 -2.26 -5.95 1.01
N LYS A 70 -2.37 -7.11 0.36
CA LYS A 70 -1.22 -7.99 0.13
C LYS A 70 -0.14 -7.34 -0.73
N ILE A 71 -0.53 -6.59 -1.76
CA ILE A 71 0.40 -5.84 -2.62
C ILE A 71 1.08 -4.75 -1.80
N MET A 72 0.29 -3.94 -1.10
CA MET A 72 0.80 -2.82 -0.30
C MET A 72 1.62 -3.28 0.90
N LEU A 73 1.35 -4.46 1.46
CA LEU A 73 2.13 -5.03 2.55
C LEU A 73 3.55 -5.39 2.08
N ASN A 74 3.71 -5.93 0.87
CA ASN A 74 5.03 -6.17 0.31
C ASN A 74 5.79 -4.87 0.07
N ALA A 75 5.14 -3.88 -0.55
CA ALA A 75 5.73 -2.56 -0.75
C ALA A 75 6.11 -1.89 0.59
N ALA A 76 5.28 -2.07 1.64
CA ALA A 76 5.57 -1.53 2.96
C ALA A 76 6.86 -2.11 3.55
N PHE A 77 7.09 -3.42 3.38
CA PHE A 77 8.35 -4.05 3.81
C PHE A 77 9.55 -3.55 3.01
N ASP A 78 9.40 -3.34 1.70
CA ASP A 78 10.48 -2.80 0.86
C ASP A 78 10.85 -1.36 1.25
N ILE A 79 9.88 -0.59 1.76
CA ILE A 79 10.05 0.77 2.30
C ILE A 79 10.60 0.77 3.74
N GLY A 80 10.70 -0.40 4.39
CA GLY A 80 11.25 -0.54 5.74
C GLY A 80 10.23 -0.45 6.88
N VAL A 81 8.94 -0.68 6.62
CA VAL A 81 8.00 -1.07 7.68
C VAL A 81 8.46 -2.41 8.24
N THR A 82 8.50 -2.55 9.56
CA THR A 82 8.94 -3.81 10.18
C THR A 82 7.79 -4.81 10.27
N PRO A 83 8.10 -6.12 10.36
CA PRO A 83 7.10 -7.17 10.62
C PRO A 83 6.26 -6.90 11.86
N ILE A 84 6.88 -6.35 12.91
CA ILE A 84 6.23 -5.97 14.16
C ILE A 84 5.24 -4.85 13.88
N GLU A 85 5.66 -3.78 13.21
CA GLU A 85 4.78 -2.65 12.86
C GLU A 85 3.57 -3.11 12.03
N ALA A 86 3.76 -4.03 11.07
CA ALA A 86 2.69 -4.58 10.26
C ALA A 86 1.67 -5.40 11.10
N LYS A 87 2.16 -6.27 11.99
CA LYS A 87 1.30 -7.04 12.90
C LYS A 87 0.53 -6.14 13.86
N GLU A 88 1.17 -5.11 14.40
CA GLU A 88 0.51 -4.15 15.29
C GLU A 88 -0.63 -3.39 14.59
N ILE A 89 -0.50 -3.06 13.31
CA ILE A 89 -1.59 -2.45 12.54
C ILE A 89 -2.79 -3.41 12.49
N VAL A 90 -2.56 -4.69 12.15
CA VAL A 90 -3.60 -5.72 12.12
C VAL A 90 -4.26 -5.83 13.50
N TYR A 91 -3.48 -5.93 14.58
CA TYR A 91 -4.00 -6.05 15.94
C TYR A 91 -4.84 -4.85 16.36
N GLN A 92 -4.34 -3.63 16.12
CA GLN A 92 -5.05 -2.41 16.47
C GLN A 92 -6.39 -2.29 15.73
N THR A 93 -6.43 -2.67 14.44
CA THR A 93 -7.69 -2.58 13.66
C THR A 93 -8.81 -3.44 14.22
N VAL A 94 -8.52 -4.54 14.92
CA VAL A 94 -9.55 -5.41 15.55
C VAL A 94 -10.47 -4.60 16.47
N ARG A 95 -9.93 -3.63 17.20
CA ARG A 95 -10.70 -2.81 18.15
C ARG A 95 -11.67 -1.85 17.45
N TYR A 96 -11.35 -1.43 16.22
CA TYR A 96 -12.13 -0.42 15.49
C TYR A 96 -13.14 -1.03 14.53
N VAL A 97 -12.81 -2.16 13.89
CA VAL A 97 -13.65 -2.78 12.86
C VAL A 97 -14.11 -4.20 13.18
N GLY A 98 -13.67 -4.77 14.31
CA GLY A 98 -14.04 -6.11 14.77
C GLY A 98 -13.24 -7.22 14.10
N LEU A 99 -13.04 -8.33 14.83
CA LEU A 99 -12.20 -9.46 14.37
C LEU A 99 -12.63 -10.04 13.02
N ARG A 100 -13.95 -10.12 12.75
CA ARG A 100 -14.46 -10.70 11.50
C ARG A 100 -13.90 -10.00 10.27
N LYS A 101 -13.75 -8.68 10.32
CA LYS A 101 -13.20 -7.86 9.24
C LYS A 101 -11.68 -7.96 9.13
N VAL A 102 -11.00 -8.34 10.20
CA VAL A 102 -9.53 -8.39 10.27
C VAL A 102 -8.97 -9.78 10.01
N PHE A 103 -9.77 -10.83 10.22
CA PHE A 103 -9.31 -12.23 10.21
C PHE A 103 -8.52 -12.60 8.95
N ASP A 104 -9.04 -12.29 7.77
CA ASP A 104 -8.38 -12.63 6.49
C ASP A 104 -7.06 -11.85 6.32
N PHE A 105 -6.99 -10.60 6.82
CA PHE A 105 -5.78 -9.78 6.79
C PHE A 105 -4.70 -10.34 7.70
N SER A 106 -5.07 -10.94 8.84
CA SER A 106 -4.12 -11.65 9.71
C SER A 106 -3.50 -12.85 9.00
N GLN A 107 -4.30 -13.63 8.27
CA GLN A 107 -3.80 -14.76 7.48
C GLN A 107 -2.84 -14.28 6.38
N VAL A 108 -3.28 -13.30 5.58
CA VAL A 108 -2.45 -12.72 4.51
C VAL A 108 -1.15 -12.13 5.04
N THR A 109 -1.17 -11.48 6.21
CA THR A 109 0.04 -10.95 6.83
C THR A 109 1.04 -12.06 7.14
N ASN A 110 0.59 -13.16 7.75
CA ASN A 110 1.48 -14.28 8.05
C ASN A 110 1.98 -14.98 6.77
N ASP A 111 1.13 -15.16 5.76
CA ASP A 111 1.53 -15.75 4.48
C ASP A 111 2.65 -14.94 3.80
N VAL A 112 2.56 -13.61 3.83
CA VAL A 112 3.59 -12.73 3.26
C VAL A 112 4.89 -12.83 4.06
N LEU A 113 4.82 -12.83 5.39
CA LEU A 113 6.01 -12.97 6.24
C LEU A 113 6.74 -14.29 5.99
N ILE A 114 6.00 -15.41 6.00
CA ILE A 114 6.53 -16.75 5.71
C ILE A 114 7.20 -16.79 4.33
N LYS A 115 6.55 -16.24 3.29
CA LYS A 115 7.12 -16.19 1.93
C LYS A 115 8.39 -15.36 1.83
N ARG A 116 8.56 -14.36 2.70
CA ARG A 116 9.76 -13.52 2.77
C ARG A 116 10.85 -14.09 3.67
N GLY A 117 10.61 -15.24 4.32
CA GLY A 117 11.56 -15.86 5.24
C GLY A 117 11.74 -15.08 6.56
N ILE A 118 10.69 -14.36 6.98
CA ILE A 118 10.66 -13.54 8.19
C ILE A 118 9.88 -14.24 9.30
#